data_AF-A0A2G9M5B2-F1
#
_entry.id   AF-A0A2G9M5B2-F1
#
_cell.length_a   1.000
_cell.length_b   1.000
_cell.length_c   1.000
_cell.angle_alpha   90.00
_cell.angle_beta   90.00
_cell.angle_gamma   90.00
#
_symmetry.space_group_name_H-M   'P 1'
#
loop_
_entity.id
_entity.type
_entity.pdbx_description
1 polymer ?
#
loop_
_entity_poly.entity_id
_entity_poly.type
_entity_poly.pdbx_seq_one_letter_code
_entity_poly.pdbx_strand_id
1 'polypeptide(L)'
;MSSGGHGGSSPKKKKKGSFSVDDIVNHYQSHHHSTGKPFTERIQKMEEFFDPENIHGKQLAHHAHYTLFGKGSDMHNYPGAFNEAEKVLSANFQDGDKIKDEDKLTEILEKYTDTFLDQAMGDSYKELMSHHDIGEISKEEVRKFKGALMSRYARDREGNPINLLSEEHIKGLKGKKKIDVVGYLRGISEQVRESYAAHLTNKAISGLVSEEDRIDLADHVSAAFRERGFKNEKPLITLGISDQISHYGALLQGGDIQQFGYKPMEKDKKGKHH
;
A
#
# COMPACT_ATOMS: atom_id res chain seq x y z
N MET A 1 1.38 55.33 33.38
CA MET A 1 2.83 55.16 33.21
C MET A 1 3.09 53.69 32.94
N SER A 2 3.35 53.38 31.67
CA SER A 2 3.81 52.09 31.17
C SER A 2 5.21 51.76 31.68
N SER A 3 5.43 50.49 32.02
CA SER A 3 6.60 49.70 31.61
C SER A 3 6.32 48.25 32.03
N GLY A 4 6.48 47.21 31.21
CA GLY A 4 7.29 47.07 30.01
C GLY A 4 8.05 45.75 30.12
N GLY A 5 7.33 44.63 30.13
CA GLY A 5 7.91 43.28 30.16
C GLY A 5 7.69 42.57 28.83
N HIS A 6 8.57 42.80 27.86
CA HIS A 6 8.62 42.05 26.61
C HIS A 6 9.29 40.69 26.86
N GLY A 7 8.49 39.69 27.24
CA GLY A 7 8.85 38.29 27.10
C GLY A 7 8.75 37.90 25.62
N GLY A 8 9.89 37.96 24.92
CA GLY A 8 10.01 37.51 23.54
C GLY A 8 9.53 36.07 23.40
N SER A 9 8.34 35.92 22.82
CA SER A 9 7.84 34.62 22.39
C SER A 9 8.61 34.24 21.14
N SER A 10 9.70 33.47 21.30
CA SER A 10 10.34 32.82 20.16
C SER A 10 9.27 32.04 19.39
N PRO A 11 9.21 32.15 18.05
CA PRO A 11 8.24 31.41 17.27
C PRO A 11 8.48 29.92 17.52
N LYS A 12 7.49 29.24 18.10
CA LYS A 12 7.45 27.79 18.20
C LYS A 12 7.71 27.24 16.80
N LYS A 13 8.88 26.64 16.57
CA LYS A 13 9.11 25.76 15.41
C LYS A 13 7.92 24.81 15.35
N LYS A 14 7.06 24.95 14.34
CA LYS A 14 6.06 23.93 14.03
C LYS A 14 6.84 22.62 13.94
N LYS A 15 6.60 21.68 14.88
CA LYS A 15 6.95 20.28 14.65
C LYS A 15 6.37 19.96 13.28
N LYS A 16 7.20 19.62 12.29
CA LYS A 16 6.73 19.05 11.03
C LYS A 16 5.88 17.85 11.45
N GLY A 17 4.56 18.02 11.43
CA GLY A 17 3.63 16.99 11.86
C GLY A 17 3.85 15.76 10.99
N SER A 18 3.75 14.58 11.57
CA SER A 18 3.61 13.37 10.78
C SER A 18 2.39 13.53 9.88
N PHE A 19 2.58 13.51 8.56
CA PHE A 19 1.48 13.49 7.61
C PHE A 19 0.64 12.23 7.82
N SER A 20 -0.69 12.36 7.79
CA SER A 20 -1.59 11.21 7.67
C SER A 20 -1.49 10.61 6.26
N VAL A 21 -2.07 9.42 6.06
CA VAL A 21 -2.18 8.82 4.71
C VAL A 21 -2.88 9.78 3.74
N ASP A 22 -3.97 10.41 4.16
CA ASP A 22 -4.72 11.33 3.32
C ASP A 22 -3.94 12.61 3.04
N ASP A 23 -3.18 13.14 4.02
CA ASP A 23 -2.32 14.29 3.77
C ASP A 23 -1.24 13.97 2.72
N ILE A 24 -0.65 12.77 2.79
CA ILE A 24 0.33 12.29 1.80
C ILE A 24 -0.36 12.20 0.44
N VAL A 25 -1.47 11.47 0.33
CA VAL A 25 -2.18 11.26 -0.93
C VAL A 25 -2.60 12.60 -1.55
N ASN A 26 -3.21 13.49 -0.77
CA ASN A 26 -3.64 14.81 -1.23
C ASN A 26 -2.47 15.70 -1.67
N HIS A 27 -1.30 15.57 -1.01
CA HIS A 27 -0.10 16.31 -1.42
C HIS A 27 0.27 16.01 -2.88
N TYR A 28 0.25 14.74 -3.29
CA TYR A 28 0.57 14.33 -4.66
C TYR A 28 -0.60 14.55 -5.61
N GLN A 29 -1.84 14.23 -5.20
CA GLN A 29 -3.03 14.42 -6.04
C GLN A 29 -3.33 15.88 -6.37
N SER A 30 -2.80 16.84 -5.61
CA SER A 30 -2.85 18.27 -5.99
C SER A 30 -2.13 18.57 -7.31
N HIS A 31 -1.32 17.64 -7.82
CA HIS A 31 -0.62 17.70 -9.11
C HIS A 31 -1.21 16.72 -10.14
N HIS A 32 -2.44 16.25 -9.93
CA HIS A 32 -3.13 15.38 -10.87
C HIS A 32 -3.25 16.06 -12.26
N HIS A 33 -3.14 15.32 -13.36
CA HIS A 33 -3.16 15.86 -14.73
C HIS A 33 -4.35 16.77 -15.02
N SER A 34 -5.53 16.45 -14.46
CA SER A 34 -6.74 17.25 -14.60
C SER A 34 -6.69 18.63 -13.92
N THR A 35 -5.68 18.91 -13.09
CA THR A 35 -5.50 20.22 -12.43
C THR A 35 -4.87 21.28 -13.34
N GLY A 36 -4.49 20.91 -14.57
CA GLY A 36 -3.87 21.82 -15.55
C GLY A 36 -2.39 22.07 -15.33
N LYS A 37 -1.74 21.29 -14.46
CA LYS A 37 -0.30 21.39 -14.18
C LYS A 37 0.53 20.82 -15.34
N PRO A 38 1.61 21.51 -15.78
CA PRO A 38 2.48 21.01 -16.84
C PRO A 38 3.10 19.66 -16.50
N PHE A 39 3.33 18.81 -17.51
CA PHE A 39 3.97 17.50 -17.34
C PHE A 39 5.27 17.58 -16.52
N THR A 40 6.12 18.57 -16.78
CA THR A 40 7.40 18.77 -16.08
C THR A 40 7.24 19.01 -14.57
N GLU A 41 6.18 19.70 -14.13
CA GLU A 41 5.91 19.91 -12.70
C GLU A 41 5.38 18.61 -12.06
N ARG A 42 4.54 17.87 -12.79
CA ARG A 42 3.96 16.60 -12.32
C ARG A 42 4.99 15.48 -12.22
N ILE A 43 5.91 15.39 -13.18
CA ILE A 43 6.99 14.38 -13.15
C ILE A 43 7.99 14.67 -12.03
N GLN A 44 8.31 15.94 -11.76
CA GLN A 44 9.14 16.32 -10.63
C GLN A 44 8.49 15.91 -9.31
N LYS A 45 7.17 16.10 -9.17
CA LYS A 45 6.41 15.65 -8.00
C LYS A 45 6.44 14.12 -7.84
N MET A 46 6.45 13.37 -8.93
CA MET A 46 6.63 11.91 -8.90
C MET A 46 8.07 11.53 -8.49
N GLU A 47 9.08 12.20 -9.02
CA GLU A 47 10.48 12.00 -8.63
C GLU A 47 10.70 12.28 -7.14
N GLU A 48 10.11 13.36 -6.63
CA GLU A 48 10.11 13.68 -5.19
C GLU A 48 9.53 12.54 -4.37
N PHE A 49 8.46 11.85 -4.82
CA PHE A 49 7.91 10.69 -4.11
C PHE A 49 8.92 9.55 -3.98
N PHE A 50 9.67 9.30 -5.05
CA PHE A 50 10.64 8.20 -5.13
C PHE A 50 12.04 8.56 -4.62
N ASP A 51 12.28 9.81 -4.23
CA ASP A 51 13.52 10.24 -3.59
C ASP A 51 13.79 9.40 -2.32
N PRO A 52 14.97 8.75 -2.18
CA PRO A 52 15.33 7.97 -0.98
C PRO A 52 15.22 8.73 0.35
N GLU A 53 15.41 10.06 0.32
CA GLU A 53 15.30 10.96 1.46
C GLU A 53 13.84 11.34 1.77
N ASN A 54 12.91 11.10 0.84
CA ASN A 54 11.48 11.30 1.10
C ASN A 54 10.93 10.22 2.05
N ILE A 55 10.27 10.68 3.12
CA ILE A 55 9.70 9.81 4.13
C ILE A 55 8.30 9.29 3.76
N HIS A 56 7.61 9.89 2.79
CA HIS A 56 6.19 9.60 2.51
C HIS A 56 5.97 8.15 2.10
N GLY A 57 6.77 7.60 1.18
CA GLY A 57 6.69 6.18 0.80
C GLY A 57 6.90 5.23 2.00
N LYS A 58 7.87 5.56 2.87
CA LYS A 58 8.12 4.82 4.12
C LYS A 58 6.94 4.94 5.10
N GLN A 59 6.30 6.11 5.18
CA GLN A 59 5.12 6.32 6.02
C GLN A 59 3.92 5.50 5.54
N LEU A 60 3.67 5.43 4.22
CA LEU A 60 2.63 4.58 3.66
C LEU A 60 2.90 3.09 3.94
N ALA A 61 4.14 2.63 3.77
CA ALA A 61 4.53 1.26 4.09
C ALA A 61 4.39 0.93 5.58
N HIS A 62 4.78 1.85 6.47
CA HIS A 62 4.57 1.70 7.91
C HIS A 62 3.09 1.68 8.29
N HIS A 63 2.27 2.53 7.67
CA HIS A 63 0.82 2.51 7.88
C HIS A 63 0.25 1.14 7.52
N ALA A 64 0.57 0.62 6.33
CA ALA A 64 0.14 -0.73 5.94
C ALA A 64 0.60 -1.80 6.94
N HIS A 65 1.84 -1.73 7.43
CA HIS A 65 2.31 -2.64 8.47
C HIS A 65 1.47 -2.53 9.75
N TYR A 66 1.23 -1.32 10.25
CA TYR A 66 0.45 -1.11 11.48
C TYR A 66 -1.02 -1.49 11.34
N THR A 67 -1.60 -1.38 10.14
CA THR A 67 -2.96 -1.87 9.87
C THR A 67 -3.08 -3.39 10.08
N LEU A 68 -2.04 -4.16 9.71
CA LEU A 68 -2.06 -5.63 9.81
C LEU A 68 -1.51 -6.14 11.15
N PHE A 69 -0.38 -5.61 11.60
CA PHE A 69 0.37 -6.13 12.75
C PHE A 69 0.30 -5.20 13.98
N GLY A 70 -0.41 -4.09 13.87
CA GLY A 70 -0.60 -3.14 14.95
C GLY A 70 0.64 -2.30 15.23
N LYS A 71 0.47 -1.32 16.10
CA LYS A 71 1.55 -0.47 16.59
C LYS A 71 1.64 -0.62 18.10
N GLY A 72 2.72 -1.21 18.61
CA GLY A 72 2.84 -1.52 20.05
C GLY A 72 2.67 -0.31 20.98
N SER A 73 3.05 0.89 20.52
CA SER A 73 2.86 2.14 21.27
C SER A 73 1.46 2.76 21.17
N ASP A 74 0.59 2.23 20.30
CA ASP A 74 -0.73 2.78 19.99
C ASP A 74 -1.68 1.66 19.51
N MET A 75 -1.89 0.66 20.36
CA MET A 75 -2.77 -0.47 20.05
C MET A 75 -4.25 -0.09 19.94
N HIS A 76 -4.62 1.10 20.43
CA HIS A 76 -6.01 1.58 20.32
C HIS A 76 -6.32 2.02 18.89
N ASN A 77 -5.45 2.85 18.29
CA ASN A 77 -5.64 3.30 16.92
C ASN A 77 -5.11 2.28 15.90
N TYR A 78 -4.15 1.45 16.28
CA TYR A 78 -3.56 0.42 15.42
C TYR A 78 -3.51 -0.93 16.16
N PRO A 79 -4.66 -1.60 16.34
CA PRO A 79 -4.71 -2.90 17.01
C PRO A 79 -4.04 -4.01 16.18
N GLY A 80 -4.10 -3.90 14.85
CA GLY A 80 -3.57 -4.89 13.90
C GLY A 80 -4.54 -6.03 13.64
N ALA A 81 -4.96 -6.20 12.38
CA ALA A 81 -5.88 -7.27 11.97
C ALA A 81 -5.41 -8.67 12.37
N PHE A 82 -4.13 -8.97 12.19
CA PHE A 82 -3.52 -10.24 12.60
C PHE A 82 -3.63 -10.44 14.12
N ASN A 83 -3.23 -9.44 14.91
CA ASN A 83 -3.23 -9.53 16.37
C ASN A 83 -4.64 -9.73 16.92
N GLU A 84 -5.62 -9.00 16.39
CA GLU A 84 -7.00 -9.12 16.82
C GLU A 84 -7.59 -10.51 16.52
N ALA A 85 -7.30 -11.07 15.35
CA ALA A 85 -7.71 -12.43 15.01
C ALA A 85 -6.99 -13.49 15.86
N GLU A 86 -5.69 -13.32 16.11
CA GLU A 86 -4.90 -14.20 16.98
C GLU A 86 -5.40 -14.19 18.43
N LYS A 87 -5.81 -13.03 18.95
CA LYS A 87 -6.44 -12.93 20.27
C LYS A 87 -7.71 -13.75 20.36
N VAL A 88 -8.59 -13.67 19.36
CA VAL A 88 -9.82 -14.49 19.32
C VAL A 88 -9.48 -15.98 19.24
N LEU A 89 -8.52 -16.36 18.39
CA LEU A 89 -8.02 -17.75 18.32
C LEU A 89 -7.51 -18.24 19.67
N SER A 90 -6.66 -17.47 20.34
CA SER A 90 -6.00 -17.87 21.59
C SER A 90 -6.93 -17.87 22.79
N ALA A 91 -8.03 -17.10 22.75
CA ALA A 91 -9.06 -17.15 23.77
C ALA A 91 -9.92 -18.42 23.70
N ASN A 92 -10.01 -19.06 22.53
CA ASN A 92 -10.89 -20.20 22.29
C ASN A 92 -10.15 -21.54 22.12
N PHE A 93 -8.85 -21.53 21.79
CA PHE A 93 -8.10 -22.74 21.43
C PHE A 93 -6.66 -22.72 21.96
N GLN A 94 -6.12 -23.89 22.28
CA GLN A 94 -4.70 -24.14 22.49
C GLN A 94 -3.99 -24.49 21.16
N ASP A 95 -2.67 -24.37 21.10
CA ASP A 95 -1.89 -24.52 19.85
C ASP A 95 -2.04 -25.90 19.19
N GLY A 96 -2.26 -26.95 19.97
CA GLY A 96 -2.49 -28.31 19.49
C GLY A 96 -3.94 -28.60 19.06
N ASP A 97 -4.88 -27.73 19.40
CA ASP A 97 -6.31 -27.97 19.19
C ASP A 97 -6.67 -27.87 17.72
N LYS A 98 -7.49 -28.83 17.25
CA LYS A 98 -8.09 -28.79 15.92
C LYS A 98 -9.38 -27.97 15.97
N ILE A 99 -9.50 -26.99 15.07
CA ILE A 99 -10.69 -26.14 14.99
C ILE A 99 -11.73 -26.80 14.09
N LYS A 100 -12.77 -27.39 14.68
CA LYS A 100 -13.84 -28.08 13.93
C LYS A 100 -15.08 -27.21 13.70
N ASP A 101 -15.21 -26.13 14.45
CA ASP A 101 -16.35 -25.24 14.43
C ASP A 101 -16.17 -24.17 13.32
N GLU A 102 -17.03 -24.22 12.31
CA GLU A 102 -17.02 -23.29 11.18
C GLU A 102 -17.48 -21.89 11.59
N ASP A 103 -18.38 -21.77 12.58
CA ASP A 103 -18.85 -20.47 13.07
C ASP A 103 -17.71 -19.76 13.80
N LYS A 104 -16.89 -20.49 14.56
CA LYS A 104 -15.69 -19.93 15.20
C LYS A 104 -14.63 -19.50 14.18
N LEU A 105 -14.40 -20.30 13.14
CA LEU A 105 -13.51 -19.89 12.04
C LEU A 105 -14.02 -18.63 11.34
N THR A 106 -15.33 -18.55 11.13
CA THR A 106 -15.99 -17.37 10.54
C THR A 106 -15.76 -16.15 11.42
N GLU A 107 -16.00 -16.24 12.73
CA GLU A 107 -15.77 -15.16 13.70
C GLU A 107 -14.32 -14.64 13.66
N ILE A 108 -13.34 -15.54 13.60
CA ILE A 108 -11.92 -15.19 13.53
C ILE A 108 -11.59 -14.42 12.25
N LEU A 109 -12.07 -14.90 11.09
CA LEU A 109 -11.79 -14.27 9.79
C LEU A 109 -12.58 -12.97 9.61
N GLU A 110 -13.80 -12.88 10.14
CA GLU A 110 -14.57 -11.64 10.18
C GLU A 110 -13.85 -10.61 11.04
N LYS A 111 -13.35 -10.99 12.22
CA LYS A 111 -12.57 -10.08 13.08
C LYS A 111 -11.32 -9.56 12.40
N TYR A 112 -10.58 -10.43 11.70
CA TYR A 112 -9.44 -10.04 10.87
C TYR A 112 -9.85 -9.00 9.80
N THR A 113 -10.88 -9.33 9.02
CA THR A 113 -11.35 -8.52 7.89
C THR A 113 -11.87 -7.17 8.35
N ASP A 114 -12.69 -7.14 9.40
CA ASP A 114 -13.26 -5.91 9.95
C ASP A 114 -12.18 -4.97 10.49
N THR A 115 -11.20 -5.52 11.22
CA THR A 115 -10.09 -4.73 11.77
C THR A 115 -9.26 -4.12 10.65
N PHE A 116 -9.00 -4.88 9.57
CA PHE A 116 -8.28 -4.37 8.42
C PHE A 116 -9.09 -3.28 7.69
N LEU A 117 -10.35 -3.54 7.36
CA LEU A 117 -11.18 -2.62 6.57
C LEU A 117 -11.48 -1.31 7.31
N ASP A 118 -11.74 -1.38 8.62
CA ASP A 118 -11.94 -0.17 9.45
C ASP A 118 -10.72 0.76 9.39
N GLN A 119 -9.51 0.20 9.43
CA GLN A 119 -8.28 0.97 9.34
C GLN A 119 -7.96 1.42 7.91
N ALA A 120 -8.21 0.56 6.93
CA ALA A 120 -7.84 0.82 5.54
C ALA A 120 -8.76 1.84 4.85
N MET A 121 -10.01 1.92 5.29
CA MET A 121 -11.06 2.75 4.68
C MET A 121 -11.65 3.79 5.64
N GLY A 122 -11.43 3.67 6.95
CA GLY A 122 -11.85 4.67 7.94
C GLY A 122 -13.37 4.89 7.95
N ASP A 123 -13.77 6.16 7.95
CA ASP A 123 -15.17 6.55 8.07
C ASP A 123 -16.03 6.07 6.89
N SER A 124 -15.47 5.89 5.69
CA SER A 124 -16.19 5.29 4.57
C SER A 124 -16.61 3.84 4.86
N TYR A 125 -15.80 3.07 5.61
CA TYR A 125 -16.21 1.74 6.02
C TYR A 125 -17.35 1.79 7.03
N LYS A 126 -17.26 2.69 8.02
CA LYS A 126 -18.31 2.87 9.03
C LYS A 126 -19.63 3.30 8.41
N GLU A 127 -19.59 4.22 7.44
CA GLU A 127 -20.76 4.64 6.68
C GLU A 127 -21.39 3.47 5.92
N LEU A 128 -20.57 2.72 5.16
CA LEU A 128 -21.02 1.50 4.46
C LEU A 128 -21.65 0.49 5.44
N MET A 129 -21.03 0.28 6.60
CA MET A 129 -21.53 -0.63 7.63
C MET A 129 -22.82 -0.13 8.29
N SER A 130 -22.99 1.19 8.47
CA SER A 130 -24.19 1.78 9.06
C SER A 130 -25.44 1.62 8.20
N HIS A 131 -25.29 1.58 6.87
CA HIS A 131 -26.40 1.27 5.96
C HIS A 131 -26.87 -0.19 6.09
N HIS A 132 -26.02 -1.11 6.53
CA HIS A 132 -26.42 -2.49 6.82
C HIS A 132 -27.26 -2.60 8.10
N ASP A 133 -26.99 -1.76 9.11
CA ASP A 133 -27.72 -1.77 10.38
C ASP A 133 -29.17 -1.27 10.26
N ILE A 134 -29.53 -0.65 9.12
CA ILE A 134 -30.90 -0.18 8.81
C ILE A 134 -31.80 -1.32 8.28
N GLY A 135 -31.26 -2.53 8.08
CA GLY A 135 -32.05 -3.75 7.88
C GLY A 135 -32.37 -4.13 6.43
N GLU A 136 -31.75 -3.47 5.45
CA GLU A 136 -31.98 -3.76 4.01
C GLU A 136 -31.10 -4.89 3.45
N ILE A 137 -30.07 -5.35 4.19
CA ILE A 137 -29.07 -6.32 3.69
C ILE A 137 -28.86 -7.43 4.72
N SER A 138 -28.87 -8.69 4.28
CA SER A 138 -28.66 -9.85 5.15
C SER A 138 -27.21 -9.98 5.64
N LYS A 139 -26.99 -10.65 6.78
CA LYS A 139 -25.63 -10.91 7.31
C LYS A 139 -24.73 -11.64 6.30
N GLU A 140 -25.30 -12.52 5.47
CA GLU A 140 -24.56 -13.25 4.45
C GLU A 140 -24.10 -12.32 3.31
N GLU A 141 -24.96 -11.39 2.88
CA GLU A 141 -24.61 -10.39 1.87
C GLU A 141 -23.54 -9.43 2.38
N VAL A 142 -23.64 -8.98 3.65
CA VAL A 142 -22.60 -8.19 4.30
C VAL A 142 -21.26 -8.93 4.29
N ARG A 143 -21.26 -10.22 4.64
CA ARG A 143 -20.05 -11.05 4.62
C ARG A 143 -19.45 -11.16 3.21
N LYS A 144 -20.29 -11.42 2.20
CA LYS A 144 -19.85 -11.46 0.80
C LYS A 144 -19.23 -10.14 0.37
N PHE A 145 -19.85 -9.02 0.76
CA PHE A 145 -19.35 -7.68 0.48
C PHE A 145 -17.99 -7.41 1.15
N LYS A 146 -17.85 -7.65 2.45
CA LYS A 146 -16.56 -7.54 3.17
C LYS A 146 -15.48 -8.39 2.53
N GLY A 147 -15.82 -9.63 2.18
CA GLY A 147 -14.93 -10.55 1.48
C GLY A 147 -14.46 -10.04 0.11
N ALA A 148 -15.36 -9.40 -0.66
CA ALA A 148 -15.04 -8.78 -1.93
C ALA A 148 -14.19 -7.51 -1.78
N LEU A 149 -14.36 -6.73 -0.72
CA LEU A 149 -13.46 -5.61 -0.41
C LEU A 149 -12.05 -6.12 -0.05
N MET A 150 -11.97 -7.18 0.76
CA MET A 150 -10.71 -7.77 1.19
C MET A 150 -9.93 -8.44 0.04
N SER A 151 -10.62 -9.03 -0.93
CA SER A 151 -9.99 -9.70 -2.07
C SER A 151 -9.19 -8.76 -2.99
N ARG A 152 -9.38 -7.44 -2.85
CA ARG A 152 -8.54 -6.42 -3.49
C ARG A 152 -7.09 -6.46 -3.02
N TYR A 153 -6.85 -6.98 -1.82
CA TYR A 153 -5.53 -7.01 -1.17
C TYR A 153 -5.05 -8.42 -0.86
N ALA A 154 -5.96 -9.36 -0.58
CA ALA A 154 -5.63 -10.75 -0.33
C ALA A 154 -5.62 -11.55 -1.63
N ARG A 155 -4.52 -12.29 -1.91
CA ARG A 155 -4.41 -13.19 -3.06
C ARG A 155 -3.98 -14.59 -2.62
N ASP A 156 -4.17 -15.60 -3.45
CA ASP A 156 -3.59 -16.92 -3.24
C ASP A 156 -2.10 -16.95 -3.64
N ARG A 157 -1.51 -18.16 -3.64
CA ARG A 157 -0.11 -18.38 -4.06
C ARG A 157 0.12 -18.15 -5.56
N GLU A 158 -0.93 -18.24 -6.36
CA GLU A 158 -0.90 -18.02 -7.81
C GLU A 158 -1.12 -16.53 -8.16
N GLY A 159 -1.45 -15.71 -7.17
CA GLY A 159 -1.73 -14.28 -7.33
C GLY A 159 -3.19 -13.96 -7.62
N ASN A 160 -4.10 -14.94 -7.58
CA ASN A 160 -5.52 -14.71 -7.78
C ASN A 160 -6.17 -14.11 -6.53
N PRO A 161 -7.08 -13.13 -6.66
CA PRO A 161 -7.84 -12.60 -5.53
C PRO A 161 -8.55 -13.70 -4.72
N ILE A 162 -8.46 -13.66 -3.39
CA ILE A 162 -9.18 -14.60 -2.51
C ILE A 162 -10.20 -13.91 -1.64
N ASN A 163 -11.37 -14.54 -1.49
CA ASN A 163 -12.37 -14.13 -0.52
C ASN A 163 -12.21 -14.95 0.76
N LEU A 164 -11.59 -14.34 1.77
CA LEU A 164 -11.34 -14.96 3.08
C LEU A 164 -12.61 -15.37 3.82
N LEU A 165 -13.75 -14.74 3.49
CA LEU A 165 -15.03 -14.97 4.15
C LEU A 165 -15.97 -15.87 3.32
N SER A 166 -15.48 -16.46 2.23
CA SER A 166 -16.25 -17.44 1.47
C SER A 166 -16.35 -18.77 2.21
N GLU A 167 -17.47 -19.48 2.04
CA GLU A 167 -17.68 -20.78 2.69
C GLU A 167 -16.60 -21.80 2.32
N GLU A 168 -16.21 -21.86 1.05
CA GLU A 168 -15.17 -22.77 0.57
C GLU A 168 -13.86 -22.55 1.33
N HIS A 169 -13.51 -21.27 1.52
CA HIS A 169 -12.31 -20.89 2.21
C HIS A 169 -12.34 -21.27 3.71
N ILE A 170 -13.45 -20.98 4.38
CA ILE A 170 -13.67 -21.35 5.79
C ILE A 170 -13.61 -22.87 5.96
N LYS A 171 -14.30 -23.62 5.09
CA LYS A 171 -14.26 -25.10 5.06
C LYS A 171 -12.84 -25.63 4.84
N GLY A 172 -12.02 -24.95 4.04
CA GLY A 172 -10.61 -25.28 3.83
C GLY A 172 -9.72 -25.13 5.08
N LEU A 173 -10.15 -24.36 6.09
CA LEU A 173 -9.44 -24.22 7.38
C LEU A 173 -9.94 -25.21 8.45
N LYS A 174 -11.12 -25.81 8.25
CA LYS A 174 -11.71 -26.75 9.18
C LYS A 174 -10.80 -27.96 9.43
N GLY A 175 -10.63 -28.31 10.69
CA GLY A 175 -9.82 -29.43 11.14
C GLY A 175 -8.31 -29.18 11.20
N LYS A 176 -7.84 -28.00 10.77
CA LYS A 176 -6.45 -27.56 10.99
C LYS A 176 -6.20 -27.27 12.46
N LYS A 177 -4.94 -27.39 12.88
CA LYS A 177 -4.55 -27.02 14.24
C LYS A 177 -4.53 -25.49 14.37
N LYS A 178 -4.77 -24.96 15.57
CA LYS A 178 -4.66 -23.52 15.84
C LYS A 178 -3.33 -22.95 15.33
N ILE A 179 -2.20 -23.61 15.61
CA ILE A 179 -0.88 -23.14 15.18
C ILE A 179 -0.78 -23.00 13.65
N ASP A 180 -1.42 -23.89 12.89
CA ASP A 180 -1.45 -23.85 11.43
C ASP A 180 -2.30 -22.68 10.94
N VAL A 181 -3.42 -22.40 11.62
CA VAL A 181 -4.28 -21.25 11.31
C VAL A 181 -3.60 -19.93 11.65
N VAL A 182 -2.85 -19.85 12.75
CA VAL A 182 -2.01 -18.68 13.09
C VAL A 182 -0.93 -18.45 12.05
N GLY A 183 -0.20 -19.50 11.66
CA GLY A 183 0.82 -19.42 10.61
C GLY A 183 0.23 -18.97 9.27
N TYR A 184 -0.97 -19.46 8.94
CA TYR A 184 -1.72 -19.05 7.77
C TYR A 184 -2.11 -17.56 7.79
N LEU A 185 -2.74 -17.10 8.89
CA LEU A 185 -3.12 -15.69 9.05
C LEU A 185 -1.92 -14.76 8.94
N ARG A 186 -0.77 -15.16 9.51
CA ARG A 186 0.48 -14.40 9.39
C ARG A 186 0.95 -14.30 7.95
N GLY A 187 0.94 -15.42 7.22
CA GLY A 187 1.31 -15.46 5.80
C GLY A 187 0.44 -14.53 4.95
N ILE A 188 -0.88 -14.57 5.15
CA ILE A 188 -1.80 -13.65 4.46
C ILE A 188 -1.56 -12.20 4.88
N SER A 189 -1.29 -11.94 6.15
CA SER A 189 -1.07 -10.57 6.64
C SER A 189 0.16 -9.94 6.00
N GLU A 190 1.24 -10.68 5.78
CA GLU A 190 2.41 -10.17 5.07
C GLU A 190 2.10 -9.82 3.61
N GLN A 191 1.36 -10.69 2.93
CA GLN A 191 0.96 -10.46 1.56
C GLN A 191 0.00 -9.27 1.40
N VAL A 192 -0.98 -9.16 2.30
CA VAL A 192 -1.92 -8.04 2.33
C VAL A 192 -1.18 -6.75 2.66
N ARG A 193 -0.20 -6.77 3.58
CA ARG A 193 0.66 -5.61 3.88
C ARG A 193 1.35 -5.10 2.62
N GLU A 194 1.94 -5.98 1.81
CA GLU A 194 2.61 -5.60 0.56
C GLU A 194 1.63 -5.04 -0.46
N SER A 195 0.51 -5.73 -0.69
CA SER A 195 -0.52 -5.31 -1.64
C SER A 195 -1.16 -3.97 -1.23
N TYR A 196 -1.38 -3.76 0.06
CA TYR A 196 -1.95 -2.52 0.59
C TYR A 196 -0.96 -1.36 0.54
N ALA A 197 0.32 -1.59 0.87
CA ALA A 197 1.37 -0.58 0.69
C ALA A 197 1.50 -0.14 -0.78
N ALA A 198 1.44 -1.09 -1.72
CA ALA A 198 1.43 -0.81 -3.15
C ALA A 198 0.16 -0.04 -3.55
N HIS A 199 -1.00 -0.41 -3.03
CA HIS A 199 -2.25 0.32 -3.26
C HIS A 199 -2.15 1.78 -2.80
N LEU A 200 -1.64 2.04 -1.59
CA LEU A 200 -1.47 3.39 -1.06
C LEU A 200 -0.48 4.22 -1.89
N THR A 201 0.63 3.60 -2.30
CA THR A 201 1.62 4.23 -3.18
C THR A 201 0.98 4.63 -4.51
N ASN A 202 0.27 3.69 -5.15
CA ASN A 202 -0.44 3.93 -6.39
C ASN A 202 -1.51 5.02 -6.21
N LYS A 203 -2.26 5.00 -5.11
CA LYS A 203 -3.26 6.03 -4.81
C LYS A 203 -2.65 7.43 -4.73
N ALA A 204 -1.47 7.56 -4.12
CA ALA A 204 -0.75 8.83 -4.00
C ALA A 204 -0.26 9.34 -5.37
N ILE A 205 0.39 8.48 -6.16
CA ILE A 205 0.97 8.91 -7.45
C ILE A 205 0.00 8.82 -8.63
N SER A 206 -1.20 8.27 -8.42
CA SER A 206 -2.21 8.09 -9.46
C SER A 206 -2.58 9.42 -10.10
N GLY A 207 -2.52 9.45 -11.42
CA GLY A 207 -2.88 10.61 -12.22
C GLY A 207 -1.88 11.75 -12.21
N LEU A 208 -0.70 11.60 -11.58
CA LEU A 208 0.46 12.46 -11.86
C LEU A 208 0.87 12.37 -13.34
N VAL A 209 0.64 11.22 -13.97
CA VAL A 209 0.81 10.99 -15.40
C VAL A 209 -0.49 10.43 -15.98
N SER A 210 -0.90 10.89 -17.16
CA SER A 210 -2.04 10.38 -17.93
C SER A 210 -1.61 9.79 -19.27
N GLU A 211 -2.49 9.04 -19.96
CA GLU A 211 -2.15 8.38 -21.24
C GLU A 211 -1.62 9.35 -22.30
N GLU A 212 -2.07 10.61 -22.26
CA GLU A 212 -1.61 11.68 -23.13
C GLU A 212 -0.12 12.01 -22.93
N ASP A 213 0.42 11.80 -21.73
CA ASP A 213 1.83 12.06 -21.39
C ASP A 213 2.76 10.91 -21.85
N ARG A 214 2.23 9.84 -22.45
CA ARG A 214 3.01 8.61 -22.72
C ARG A 214 4.28 8.86 -23.53
N ILE A 215 4.24 9.79 -24.49
CA ILE A 215 5.41 10.14 -25.31
C ILE A 215 6.43 10.89 -24.47
N ASP A 216 5.99 11.95 -23.77
CA ASP A 216 6.84 12.78 -22.93
C ASP A 216 7.48 11.97 -21.80
N LEU A 217 6.74 11.05 -21.19
CA LEU A 217 7.24 10.12 -20.18
C LEU A 217 8.29 9.18 -20.77
N ALA A 218 8.02 8.56 -21.93
CA ALA A 218 8.98 7.65 -22.55
C ALA A 218 10.30 8.36 -22.88
N ASP A 219 10.25 9.60 -23.36
CA ASP A 219 11.43 10.40 -23.67
C ASP A 219 12.20 10.79 -22.40
N HIS A 220 11.50 11.27 -21.37
CA HIS A 220 12.06 11.64 -20.07
C HIS A 220 12.77 10.44 -19.41
N VAL A 221 12.08 9.32 -19.30
CA VAL A 221 12.60 8.10 -18.66
C VAL A 221 13.74 7.52 -19.48
N SER A 222 13.64 7.50 -20.82
CA SER A 222 14.74 7.05 -21.68
C SER A 222 16.00 7.91 -21.46
N ALA A 223 15.86 9.23 -21.38
CA ALA A 223 16.98 10.11 -21.08
C ALA A 223 17.63 9.78 -19.71
N ALA A 224 16.83 9.62 -18.66
CA ALA A 224 17.31 9.29 -17.33
C ALA A 224 18.08 7.96 -17.26
N PHE A 225 17.61 6.90 -17.95
CA PHE A 225 18.35 5.64 -18.03
C PHE A 225 19.69 5.81 -18.78
N ARG A 226 19.70 6.55 -19.89
CA ARG A 226 20.92 6.80 -20.67
C ARG A 226 21.96 7.57 -19.86
N GLU A 227 21.55 8.61 -19.13
CA GLU A 227 22.42 9.39 -18.26
C GLU A 227 23.05 8.53 -17.15
N ARG A 228 22.31 7.53 -16.64
CA ARG A 228 22.81 6.54 -15.67
C ARG A 228 23.55 5.37 -16.32
N GLY A 229 23.79 5.42 -17.63
CA GLY A 229 24.59 4.44 -18.36
C GLY A 229 23.86 3.12 -18.64
N PHE A 230 22.54 3.14 -18.77
CA PHE A 230 21.73 1.95 -19.06
C PHE A 230 20.98 2.07 -20.38
N LYS A 231 20.86 0.95 -21.09
CA LYS A 231 20.07 0.83 -22.33
C LYS A 231 19.13 -0.37 -22.27
N ASN A 232 17.99 -0.26 -22.93
CA ASN A 232 17.07 -1.37 -23.18
C ASN A 232 17.01 -1.63 -24.70
N GLU A 233 16.83 -2.89 -25.09
CA GLU A 233 16.64 -3.26 -26.50
C GLU A 233 15.28 -2.78 -27.03
N LYS A 234 14.26 -2.73 -26.16
CA LYS A 234 12.91 -2.26 -26.51
C LYS A 234 12.74 -0.79 -26.15
N PRO A 235 12.24 0.07 -27.07
CA PRO A 235 11.91 1.45 -26.76
C PRO A 235 10.81 1.56 -25.70
N LEU A 236 10.99 2.44 -24.72
CA LEU A 236 10.01 2.66 -23.63
C LEU A 236 8.62 3.08 -24.15
N ILE A 237 8.55 3.78 -25.28
CA ILE A 237 7.29 4.20 -25.88
C ILE A 237 6.34 3.02 -26.20
N THR A 238 6.89 1.82 -26.41
CA THR A 238 6.10 0.61 -26.69
C THR A 238 5.39 0.05 -25.47
N LEU A 239 5.77 0.49 -24.26
CA LEU A 239 5.17 0.07 -23.00
C LEU A 239 3.99 0.97 -22.62
N GLY A 240 3.05 0.42 -21.87
CA GLY A 240 1.99 1.20 -21.24
C GLY A 240 2.52 2.09 -20.12
N ILE A 241 1.76 3.10 -19.71
CA ILE A 241 2.22 4.07 -18.70
C ILE A 241 2.58 3.44 -17.37
N SER A 242 1.79 2.47 -16.90
CA SER A 242 2.09 1.78 -15.64
C SER A 242 3.45 1.07 -15.67
N ASP A 243 3.84 0.52 -16.81
CA ASP A 243 5.14 -0.12 -16.99
C ASP A 243 6.26 0.92 -17.05
N GLN A 244 6.05 2.03 -17.76
CA GLN A 244 7.02 3.14 -17.82
C GLN A 244 7.27 3.74 -16.43
N ILE A 245 6.22 3.97 -15.64
CA ILE A 245 6.32 4.44 -14.25
C ILE A 245 7.06 3.40 -13.39
N SER A 246 6.76 2.11 -13.56
CA SER A 246 7.41 1.04 -12.79
C SER A 246 8.92 0.97 -13.09
N HIS A 247 9.30 1.04 -14.36
CA HIS A 247 10.70 1.09 -14.77
C HIS A 247 11.40 2.32 -14.17
N TYR A 248 10.76 3.48 -14.23
CA TYR A 248 11.35 4.72 -13.75
C TYR A 248 11.45 4.76 -12.21
N GLY A 249 10.42 4.34 -11.50
CA GLY A 249 10.44 4.20 -10.05
C GLY A 249 11.57 3.28 -9.58
N ALA A 250 11.77 2.13 -10.25
CA ALA A 250 12.89 1.24 -9.97
C ALA A 250 14.25 1.91 -10.20
N LEU A 251 14.39 2.69 -11.27
CA LEU A 251 15.60 3.49 -11.50
C LEU A 251 15.83 4.47 -10.36
N LEU A 252 14.82 5.27 -9.99
CA LEU A 252 14.91 6.31 -8.96
C LEU A 252 15.28 5.74 -7.59
N GLN A 253 14.71 4.59 -7.22
CA GLN A 253 14.95 3.93 -5.94
C GLN A 253 16.22 3.06 -5.91
N GLY A 254 16.95 2.96 -7.03
CA GLY A 254 18.12 2.07 -7.14
C GLY A 254 17.74 0.58 -7.08
N GLY A 255 16.52 0.24 -7.49
CA GLY A 255 16.03 -1.13 -7.59
C GLY A 255 16.68 -1.92 -8.73
N ASP A 256 16.37 -3.21 -8.80
CA ASP A 256 16.88 -4.08 -9.87
C ASP A 256 16.19 -3.73 -11.20
N ILE A 257 16.91 -3.02 -12.06
CA ILE A 257 16.45 -2.67 -13.41
C ILE A 257 16.73 -3.76 -14.45
N GLN A 258 17.50 -4.81 -14.11
CA GLN A 258 17.80 -5.90 -15.04
C GLN A 258 16.57 -6.75 -15.32
N GLN A 259 15.66 -6.88 -14.36
CA GLN A 259 14.37 -7.57 -14.53
C GLN A 259 13.52 -6.97 -15.68
N PHE A 260 13.73 -5.69 -15.98
CA PHE A 260 13.06 -4.97 -17.05
C PHE A 260 13.84 -5.01 -18.38
N GLY A 261 14.96 -5.73 -18.44
CA GLY A 261 15.79 -5.88 -19.65
C GLY A 261 16.81 -4.77 -19.88
N TYR A 262 17.07 -3.91 -18.89
CA TYR A 262 18.14 -2.91 -19.01
C TYR A 262 19.52 -3.54 -18.81
N LYS A 263 20.46 -3.15 -19.66
CA LYS A 263 21.87 -3.55 -19.61
C LYS A 263 22.76 -2.31 -19.49
N PRO A 264 23.92 -2.39 -18.83
CA PRO A 264 24.92 -1.33 -18.88
C PRO A 264 25.28 -1.00 -20.33
N MET A 265 25.41 0.28 -20.64
CA MET A 265 25.98 0.72 -21.89
C MET A 265 27.46 0.36 -21.90
N GLU A 266 27.92 -0.30 -22.96
CA GLU A 266 29.34 -0.45 -23.19
C GLU A 266 29.93 0.95 -23.34
N LYS A 267 30.88 1.31 -22.47
CA LYS A 267 31.66 2.52 -22.68
C LYS A 267 32.43 2.33 -23.98
N ASP A 268 32.16 3.17 -24.97
CA ASP A 268 32.96 3.21 -26.18
C ASP A 268 34.44 3.29 -25.80
N LYS A 269 35.18 2.20 -26.02
CA LYS A 269 36.64 2.20 -25.99
C LYS A 269 37.13 2.96 -27.22
N LYS A 270 37.01 4.29 -27.21
CA LYS A 270 37.56 5.19 -28.22
C LYS A 270 38.23 6.37 -27.49
N GLY A 271 39.54 6.58 -27.50
CA GLY A 271 40.63 5.81 -28.07
C GLY A 271 41.94 6.19 -27.38
N LYS A 272 42.76 5.19 -27.05
CA LYS A 272 44.21 5.34 -27.03
C LYS A 272 44.69 4.80 -28.37
N HIS A 273 44.87 5.68 -29.34
CA HIS A 273 45.74 5.37 -30.45
C HIS A 273 46.89 6.38 -30.44
N HIS A 274 48.06 5.77 -30.36
CA HIS A 274 49.43 6.24 -30.52
C HIS A 274 49.63 7.43 -31.45
#